data_AF-A0A3R8R5B5-F1
#
_entry.id   AF-A0A3R8R5B5-F1
#
_cell.length_a   1.000
_cell.length_b   1.000
_cell.length_c   1.000
_cell.angle_alpha   90.00
_cell.angle_beta   90.00
_cell.angle_gamma   90.00
#
_symmetry.space_group_name_H-M   'P 1'
#
loop_
_entity.id
_entity.type
_entity.pdbx_description
1 polymer ?
#
loop_
_entity_poly.entity_id
_entity_poly.type
_entity_poly.pdbx_seq_one_letter_code
_entity_poly.pdbx_strand_id
1 'polypeptide(L)'
;MKKLLKMKKKGFTLVEMLVVLGIISVLLLLFVPNLSKQKEAVRKKGDQAVVKVVESQIELYELEHDKKATVADLQSAGYIDKKQAEEYEKAKASNPDNQ
;
A
#
# COMPACT_ATOMS: atom_id res chain seq x y z
N MET A 1 61.84 -23.53 15.17
CA MET A 1 61.25 -22.17 15.09
C MET A 1 60.52 -22.02 13.76
N LYS A 2 59.18 -22.17 13.71
CA LYS A 2 58.40 -21.97 12.49
C LYS A 2 57.83 -20.55 12.49
N LYS A 3 58.32 -19.71 11.57
CA LYS A 3 57.90 -18.32 11.39
C LYS A 3 56.57 -18.32 10.64
N LEU A 4 55.47 -18.07 11.35
CA LEU A 4 54.13 -17.93 10.75
C LEU A 4 54.10 -16.61 9.95
N LEU A 5 54.21 -16.69 8.63
CA LEU A 5 53.98 -15.59 7.72
C LEU A 5 52.49 -15.20 7.74
N LYS A 6 52.14 -14.20 8.56
CA LYS A 6 50.83 -13.54 8.51
C LYS A 6 50.67 -12.83 7.17
N MET A 7 49.88 -13.40 6.25
CA MET A 7 49.46 -12.73 5.04
C MET A 7 48.46 -11.62 5.41
N LYS A 8 48.86 -10.35 5.33
CA LYS A 8 47.94 -9.21 5.48
C LYS A 8 47.03 -9.15 4.25
N LYS A 9 45.73 -9.45 4.40
CA LYS A 9 44.75 -9.24 3.33
C LYS A 9 44.42 -7.75 3.21
N LYS A 10 44.68 -7.16 2.05
CA LYS A 10 44.35 -5.75 1.71
C LYS A 10 42.94 -5.68 1.08
N GLY A 11 41.88 -5.96 1.84
CA GLY A 11 40.52 -6.11 1.30
C GLY A 11 39.48 -5.13 1.85
N PHE A 12 39.88 -3.92 2.20
CA PHE A 12 38.93 -2.92 2.71
C PHE A 12 39.43 -1.51 2.41
N THR A 13 39.58 -1.20 1.13
CA THR A 13 39.91 0.14 0.65
C THR A 13 38.66 0.99 0.52
N LEU A 14 38.82 2.30 0.62
CA LEU A 14 37.72 3.24 0.35
C LEU A 14 37.17 3.08 -1.08
N VAL A 15 38.03 2.73 -2.05
CA VAL A 15 37.63 2.49 -3.44
C VAL A 15 36.64 1.34 -3.55
N GLU A 16 36.87 0.23 -2.82
CA GLU A 16 35.94 -0.89 -2.79
C GLU A 16 34.58 -0.49 -2.19
N MET A 17 34.56 0.34 -1.13
CA MET A 17 33.31 0.86 -0.56
C MET A 17 32.58 1.81 -1.51
N LEU A 18 33.30 2.62 -2.29
CA LEU A 18 32.69 3.49 -3.31
C LEU A 18 32.03 2.68 -4.43
N VAL A 19 32.68 1.62 -4.91
CA VAL A 19 32.10 0.74 -5.93
C VAL A 19 30.85 0.03 -5.38
N VAL A 20 30.90 -0.47 -4.14
CA VAL A 20 29.75 -1.12 -3.50
C VAL A 20 28.57 -0.15 -3.33
N LEU A 21 28.81 1.07 -2.84
CA LEU A 21 27.77 2.08 -2.71
C LEU A 21 27.20 2.51 -4.08
N GLY A 22 28.04 2.55 -5.12
CA GLY A 22 27.61 2.79 -6.50
C GLY A 22 26.69 1.68 -7.03
N ILE A 23 26.99 0.41 -6.77
CA ILE A 23 26.12 -0.71 -7.15
C ILE A 23 24.79 -0.65 -6.37
N ILE A 24 24.84 -0.42 -5.06
CA ILE A 24 23.64 -0.31 -4.22
C ILE A 24 22.75 0.85 -4.67
N SER A 25 23.33 2.00 -5.02
CA SER A 25 22.54 3.16 -5.47
C SER A 25 21.79 2.88 -6.77
N VAL A 26 22.41 2.23 -7.74
CA VAL A 26 21.75 1.80 -9.00
C VAL A 26 20.63 0.81 -8.73
N LEU A 27 20.88 -0.19 -7.85
CA LEU A 27 19.84 -1.14 -7.45
C LEU A 27 18.65 -0.44 -6.78
N LEU A 28 18.90 0.50 -5.86
CA LEU A 28 17.85 1.27 -5.20
C LEU A 28 17.03 2.10 -6.20
N LEU A 29 17.67 2.72 -7.19
CA LEU A 29 16.97 3.48 -8.23
C LEU A 29 16.03 2.60 -9.07
N LEU A 30 16.34 1.32 -9.28
CA LEU A 30 15.45 0.37 -9.96
C LEU A 30 14.36 -0.18 -9.03
N PHE A 31 14.68 -0.43 -7.76
CA PHE A 31 13.77 -1.02 -6.79
C PHE A 31 12.74 -0.04 -6.23
N VAL A 32 13.14 1.19 -5.90
CA VAL A 32 12.27 2.22 -5.32
C VAL A 32 11.04 2.53 -6.20
N PRO A 33 11.16 2.80 -7.51
CA PRO A 33 9.98 3.08 -8.35
C PRO A 33 9.06 1.85 -8.45
N ASN A 34 9.63 0.64 -8.48
CA ASN A 34 8.85 -0.59 -8.52
C ASN A 34 8.07 -0.82 -7.21
N LEU A 35 8.69 -0.53 -6.06
CA LEU A 35 8.05 -0.63 -4.74
C LEU A 35 6.96 0.42 -4.55
N SER A 36 7.19 1.67 -4.97
CA SER A 36 6.19 2.74 -4.89
C SER A 36 4.95 2.41 -5.71
N LYS A 37 5.11 1.91 -6.94
CA LYS A 37 3.98 1.47 -7.79
C LYS A 37 3.19 0.32 -7.16
N GLN A 38 3.86 -0.66 -6.54
CA GLN A 38 3.16 -1.76 -5.86
C GLN A 38 2.37 -1.27 -4.65
N LYS A 39 2.91 -0.35 -3.85
CA LYS A 39 2.19 0.26 -2.73
C LYS A 39 0.93 1.00 -3.19
N GLU A 40 1.04 1.76 -4.27
CA GLU A 40 -0.09 2.48 -4.86
C GLU A 40 -1.16 1.51 -5.39
N ALA A 41 -0.75 0.45 -6.10
CA ALA A 41 -1.67 -0.57 -6.60
C ALA A 41 -2.39 -1.33 -5.47
N VAL A 42 -1.69 -1.66 -4.38
CA VAL A 42 -2.28 -2.26 -3.19
C VAL A 42 -3.28 -1.32 -2.53
N ARG A 43 -2.94 -0.03 -2.40
CA ARG A 43 -3.85 0.98 -1.86
C ARG A 43 -5.11 1.11 -2.71
N LYS A 44 -4.99 1.24 -4.03
CA LYS A 44 -6.14 1.30 -4.94
C LYS A 44 -7.03 0.05 -4.86
N LYS A 45 -6.44 -1.14 -4.75
CA LYS A 45 -7.20 -2.39 -4.54
C LYS A 45 -7.91 -2.42 -3.18
N GLY A 46 -7.27 -1.91 -2.13
CA GLY A 46 -7.87 -1.77 -0.81
C GLY A 46 -9.07 -0.82 -0.83
N ASP A 47 -8.90 0.36 -1.44
CA ASP A 47 -9.95 1.36 -1.59
C ASP A 47 -11.16 0.79 -2.35
N GLN A 48 -10.92 0.04 -3.44
CA GLN A 48 -11.98 -0.66 -4.18
C GLN A 48 -12.70 -1.72 -3.36
N ALA A 49 -11.98 -2.45 -2.49
CA ALA A 49 -12.59 -3.44 -1.61
C ALA A 49 -13.50 -2.77 -0.57
N VAL A 50 -13.10 -1.64 -0.01
CA VAL A 50 -13.93 -0.86 0.93
C VAL A 50 -15.20 -0.38 0.24
N VAL A 51 -15.10 0.19 -0.96
CA VAL A 51 -16.27 0.60 -1.76
C VAL A 51 -17.23 -0.56 -1.96
N LYS A 52 -16.72 -1.72 -2.41
CA LYS A 52 -17.55 -2.90 -2.66
C LYS A 52 -18.24 -3.42 -1.40
N VAL A 53 -17.55 -3.41 -0.25
CA VAL A 53 -18.13 -3.84 1.03
C VAL A 53 -19.28 -2.92 1.46
N VAL A 54 -19.13 -1.61 1.29
CA VAL A 54 -20.19 -0.64 1.64
C VAL A 54 -21.36 -0.74 0.65
N GLU A 55 -21.09 -0.91 -0.65
CA GLU A 55 -22.13 -1.12 -1.67
C GLU A 55 -22.94 -2.40 -1.42
N SER A 56 -22.29 -3.52 -1.08
CA SER A 56 -23.02 -4.75 -0.71
C SER A 56 -23.89 -4.58 0.52
N GLN A 57 -23.49 -3.73 1.47
CA GLN A 57 -24.33 -3.43 2.64
C GLN A 57 -25.49 -2.50 2.27
N ILE A 58 -25.29 -1.56 1.34
CA ILE A 58 -26.37 -0.73 0.78
C ILE A 58 -27.40 -1.65 0.15
N GLU A 59 -26.98 -2.55 -0.75
CA GLU A 59 -27.87 -3.49 -1.42
C GLU A 59 -28.64 -4.37 -0.42
N LEU A 60 -27.98 -4.85 0.64
CA LEU A 60 -28.63 -5.64 1.68
C LEU A 60 -29.68 -4.81 2.44
N TYR A 61 -29.38 -3.57 2.81
CA TYR A 61 -30.33 -2.70 3.48
C TYR A 61 -31.51 -2.35 2.58
N GLU A 62 -31.26 -2.08 1.29
CA GLU A 62 -32.30 -1.82 0.30
C GLU A 62 -33.25 -3.02 0.15
N LEU A 63 -32.70 -4.25 0.17
CA LEU A 63 -33.48 -5.48 0.13
C LEU A 63 -34.34 -5.67 1.39
N GLU A 64 -33.81 -5.35 2.56
CA GLU A 64 -34.52 -5.51 3.84
C GLU A 64 -35.61 -4.45 4.06
N HIS A 65 -35.41 -3.22 3.56
CA HIS A 65 -36.24 -2.05 3.88
C HIS A 65 -37.05 -1.50 2.69
N ASP A 66 -36.90 -2.09 1.49
CA ASP A 66 -37.59 -1.73 0.25
C ASP A 66 -37.48 -0.22 -0.08
N LYS A 67 -36.32 0.36 0.28
CA LYS A 67 -36.02 1.80 0.19
C LYS A 67 -34.56 1.97 -0.19
N LYS A 68 -34.29 2.96 -1.05
CA LYS A 68 -32.91 3.33 -1.39
C LYS A 68 -32.12 3.73 -0.15
N ALA A 69 -30.93 3.17 0.00
CA ALA A 69 -30.08 3.40 1.16
C ALA A 69 -28.93 4.34 0.81
N THR A 70 -28.68 5.31 1.68
CA THR A 70 -27.47 6.14 1.61
C THR A 70 -26.45 5.69 2.66
N VAL A 71 -25.18 6.05 2.46
CA VAL A 71 -24.12 5.78 3.45
C VAL A 71 -24.49 6.32 4.84
N ALA A 72 -25.23 7.44 4.90
CA ALA A 72 -25.75 8.00 6.15
C ALA A 72 -26.82 7.12 6.82
N ASP A 73 -27.65 6.44 6.02
CA ASP A 73 -28.64 5.48 6.53
C ASP A 73 -27.94 4.24 7.09
N LEU A 74 -26.90 3.72 6.43
CA LEU A 74 -26.11 2.60 6.94
C LEU A 74 -25.37 2.93 8.24
N GLN A 75 -24.85 4.15 8.33
CA GLN A 75 -24.17 4.62 9.54
C GLN A 75 -25.16 4.79 10.70
N SER A 76 -26.36 5.28 10.42
CA SER A 76 -27.43 5.44 11.40
C SER A 76 -28.01 4.10 11.86
N ALA A 77 -28.07 3.12 10.95
CA ALA A 77 -28.54 1.77 11.21
C ALA A 77 -27.45 0.84 11.78
N GLY A 78 -26.19 1.32 11.88
CA GLY A 78 -25.09 0.59 12.51
C GLY A 78 -24.44 -0.50 11.65
N TYR A 79 -24.69 -0.52 10.35
CA TYR A 79 -24.07 -1.46 9.42
C TYR A 79 -22.59 -1.11 9.18
N ILE A 80 -22.25 0.19 9.18
CA ILE A 80 -20.87 0.69 9.02
C ILE A 80 -20.46 1.62 10.17
N ASP A 81 -19.17 1.63 10.48
CA ASP A 81 -18.58 2.57 11.43
C ASP A 81 -18.19 3.91 10.77
N LYS A 82 -17.84 4.91 11.60
CA LYS A 82 -17.40 6.25 11.13
C LYS A 82 -16.17 6.19 10.23
N LYS A 83 -15.24 5.26 10.49
CA LYS A 83 -14.00 5.14 9.72
C LYS A 83 -14.27 4.58 8.34
N GLN A 84 -15.14 3.58 8.22
CA GLN A 84 -15.58 2.99 6.96
C GLN A 84 -16.34 4.01 6.10
N ALA A 85 -17.19 4.84 6.71
CA ALA A 85 -17.84 5.95 6.00
C ALA A 85 -16.82 6.97 5.47
N GLU A 86 -15.85 7.38 6.29
CA GLU A 86 -14.80 8.30 5.85
C GLU A 86 -13.89 7.71 4.77
N GLU A 87 -13.54 6.42 4.87
CA GLU A 87 -12.75 5.70 3.86
C GLU A 87 -13.53 5.53 2.55
N TYR A 88 -14.83 5.27 2.61
CA TYR A 88 -15.70 5.22 1.44
C TYR A 88 -15.74 6.56 0.70
N GLU A 89 -15.96 7.66 1.43
CA GLU A 89 -15.99 9.01 0.85
C GLU A 89 -14.63 9.39 0.23
N LYS A 90 -13.52 9.05 0.90
CA LYS A 90 -12.16 9.27 0.36
C LYS A 90 -11.88 8.41 -0.87
N ALA A 91 -12.27 7.13 -0.85
CA ALA A 91 -12.09 6.21 -1.98
C ALA A 91 -12.89 6.67 -3.21
N LYS A 92 -14.13 7.16 -3.01
CA LYS A 92 -14.99 7.70 -4.06
C LYS A 92 -14.46 9.02 -4.63
N ALA A 93 -13.96 9.92 -3.78
CA ALA A 93 -13.33 11.17 -4.22
C ALA A 93 -12.01 10.95 -4.98
N SER A 94 -11.31 9.83 -4.70
CA SER A 94 -10.01 9.50 -5.32
C SER A 94 -10.14 8.76 -6.67
N ASN A 95 -11.30 8.17 -6.98
CA ASN A 95 -11.60 7.52 -8.26
C ASN A 95 -12.92 8.08 -8.85
N PRO A 96 -12.88 9.20 -9.59
CA PRO A 96 -14.06 9.75 -10.26
C PRO A 96 -14.58 8.88 -11.42
N ASP A 97 -13.86 7.83 -11.85
CA ASP A 97 -14.24 6.92 -12.94
C ASP A 97 -15.28 5.84 -12.54
N ASN A 98 -15.74 5.83 -11.29
CA ASN A 98 -16.71 4.84 -10.78
C ASN A 98 -18.16 5.40 -10.71
N GLN A 99 -18.48 6.45 -11.48
CA GLN A 99 -19.87 6.86 -11.76
C GLN A 99 -20.45 6.07 -12.95
#